data_AF-A0A437C0B2-F1
#
_entry.id   AF-A0A437C0B2-F1
#
_cell.length_a   1.000
_cell.length_b   1.000
_cell.length_c   1.000
_cell.angle_alpha   90.00
_cell.angle_beta   90.00
_cell.angle_gamma   90.00
#
_symmetry.space_group_name_H-M   'P 1'
#
loop_
_entity.id
_entity.type
_entity.pdbx_description
1 polymer ?
#
loop_
_entity_poly.entity_id
_entity_poly.type
_entity_poly.pdbx_seq_one_letter_code
_entity_poly.pdbx_strand_id
1 'polypeptide(L)'
;MMDDSSGVQMARALKQAALCLMLLPRFLLAAVMLWLLDFLCIRRKLLLKMGDRQDSLDDPPLCVSDSNKMFTLESLRAVWHGQKLDILKSARLGQAAPNTEVVLVQERRQVRILDCMKGNRPLILNFGSCS
;
A
#
# COMPACT_ATOMS: atom_id res chain seq x y z
N MET A 1 -13.91 37.34 20.59
CA MET A 1 -14.43 36.14 19.88
C MET A 1 -13.67 35.91 18.57
N MET A 2 -12.33 36.09 18.56
CA MET A 2 -11.47 35.94 17.38
C MET A 2 -10.34 34.91 17.60
N ASP A 3 -9.95 34.64 18.84
CA ASP A 3 -8.85 33.72 19.18
C ASP A 3 -9.15 32.22 18.93
N ASP A 4 -10.40 31.78 19.14
CA ASP A 4 -10.77 30.38 18.93
C ASP A 4 -10.65 29.93 17.47
N SER A 5 -10.86 30.85 16.51
CA SER A 5 -10.78 30.53 15.08
C SER A 5 -9.32 30.34 14.62
N SER A 6 -8.38 31.11 15.17
CA SER A 6 -6.95 31.03 14.84
C SER A 6 -6.31 29.74 15.38
N GLY A 7 -6.63 29.37 16.62
CA GLY A 7 -6.11 28.14 17.24
C GLY A 7 -6.55 26.86 16.53
N VAL A 8 -7.81 26.81 16.07
CA VAL A 8 -8.35 25.66 15.33
C VAL A 8 -7.70 25.55 13.94
N GLN A 9 -7.41 26.67 13.27
CA GLN A 9 -6.71 26.67 11.98
C GLN A 9 -5.25 26.23 12.12
N MET A 10 -4.51 26.74 13.11
CA MET A 10 -3.15 26.30 13.38
C MET A 10 -3.08 24.80 13.71
N ALA A 11 -3.98 24.30 14.55
CA ALA A 11 -4.00 22.87 14.89
C ALA A 11 -4.27 21.97 13.67
N ARG A 12 -5.09 22.41 12.71
CA ARG A 12 -5.32 21.71 11.45
C ARG A 12 -4.08 21.74 10.55
N ALA A 13 -3.43 22.90 10.42
CA ALA A 13 -2.20 23.05 9.63
C ALA A 13 -1.07 22.18 10.19
N LEU A 14 -0.90 22.14 11.51
CA LEU A 14 0.12 21.31 12.17
C LEU A 14 -0.11 19.81 11.94
N LYS A 15 -1.37 19.37 12.03
CA LYS A 15 -1.76 17.99 11.71
C LYS A 15 -1.46 17.66 10.25
N GLN A 16 -1.79 18.54 9.32
CA GLN A 16 -1.48 18.36 7.90
C GLN A 16 0.03 18.32 7.63
N ALA A 17 0.79 19.22 8.25
CA ALA A 17 2.25 19.24 8.14
C ALA A 17 2.88 17.94 8.67
N ALA A 18 2.43 17.45 9.82
CA ALA A 18 2.88 16.18 10.38
C ALA A 18 2.56 14.98 9.47
N LEU A 19 1.36 14.97 8.85
CA LEU A 19 0.99 13.94 7.87
C LEU A 19 1.89 14.00 6.63
N CYS A 20 2.16 15.19 6.09
CA CYS A 20 3.09 15.37 4.97
C CYS A 20 4.51 14.91 5.31
N LEU A 21 5.00 15.27 6.51
CA LEU A 21 6.33 14.89 6.98
C LEU A 21 6.49 13.37 7.12
N MET A 22 5.41 12.64 7.42
CA MET A 22 5.41 11.18 7.49
C MET A 22 5.19 10.50 6.14
N LEU A 23 4.40 11.10 5.24
CA LEU A 23 4.01 10.53 3.95
C LEU A 23 5.11 10.69 2.90
N LEU A 24 5.67 11.91 2.78
CA LEU A 24 6.67 12.24 1.76
C LEU A 24 7.92 11.35 1.82
N PRO A 25 8.56 11.09 2.98
CA PRO A 25 9.76 10.24 3.02
C PRO A 25 9.45 8.79 2.67
N ARG A 26 8.28 8.26 3.05
CA ARG A 26 7.85 6.90 2.66
C ARG A 26 7.62 6.78 1.17
N PHE A 27 7.02 7.80 0.56
CA PHE A 27 6.84 7.85 -0.89
C PHE A 27 8.18 7.91 -1.62
N LEU A 28 9.06 8.81 -1.21
CA LEU A 28 10.39 8.96 -1.80
C LEU A 28 11.20 7.67 -1.66
N LEU A 29 11.16 7.00 -0.51
CA LEU A 29 11.85 5.72 -0.32
C LEU A 29 11.30 4.65 -1.28
N ALA A 30 9.98 4.53 -1.42
CA ALA A 30 9.39 3.58 -2.35
C ALA A 30 9.76 3.88 -3.82
N ALA A 31 9.77 5.16 -4.20
CA ALA A 31 10.22 5.60 -5.53
C ALA A 31 11.69 5.25 -5.77
N VAL A 32 12.58 5.50 -4.79
CA VAL A 32 14.00 5.11 -4.86
C VAL A 32 14.15 3.60 -4.98
N MET A 33 13.39 2.82 -4.22
CA MET A 33 13.42 1.36 -4.32
C MET A 33 13.01 0.86 -5.71
N LEU A 34 11.91 1.39 -6.26
CA LEU A 34 11.48 1.05 -7.63
C LEU A 34 12.55 1.43 -8.67
N TRP A 35 13.20 2.58 -8.50
CA TRP A 35 14.27 3.03 -9.38
C TRP A 35 15.52 2.14 -9.30
N LEU A 36 15.91 1.71 -8.09
CA LEU A 36 17.02 0.78 -7.89
C LEU A 36 16.72 -0.60 -8.50
N LEU A 37 15.50 -1.11 -8.34
CA LEU A 37 15.07 -2.35 -8.98
C LEU A 37 15.15 -2.25 -10.50
N ASP A 38 14.67 -1.15 -11.08
CA ASP A 38 14.80 -0.90 -12.52
C ASP A 38 16.26 -0.85 -12.96
N PHE A 39 17.13 -0.16 -12.21
CA PHE A 39 18.55 -0.09 -12.53
C PHE A 39 19.22 -1.48 -12.50
N LEU A 40 18.91 -2.29 -11.49
CA LEU A 40 19.41 -3.66 -11.38
C LEU A 40 18.87 -4.55 -12.51
N CYS A 41 17.60 -4.42 -12.87
CA CYS A 41 16.98 -5.13 -13.98
C CYS A 41 17.61 -4.75 -15.32
N ILE A 42 17.80 -3.46 -15.58
CA ILE A 42 18.47 -2.96 -16.80
C ILE A 42 19.91 -3.46 -16.86
N ARG A 43 20.68 -3.36 -15.77
CA ARG A 43 22.07 -3.86 -15.70
C ARG A 43 22.13 -5.37 -15.95
N ARG A 44 21.27 -6.16 -15.30
CA ARG A 44 21.19 -7.61 -15.50
C ARG A 44 20.85 -7.94 -16.96
N LYS A 45 19.92 -7.22 -17.57
CA LYS A 45 19.54 -7.39 -18.98
C LYS A 45 20.68 -7.05 -19.93
N LEU A 46 21.45 -5.99 -19.65
CA LEU A 46 22.64 -5.63 -20.44
C LEU A 46 23.75 -6.68 -20.29
N LEU A 47 24.02 -7.16 -19.08
CA LEU A 47 25.02 -8.21 -18.83
C LEU A 47 24.65 -9.51 -19.54
N LEU A 48 23.38 -9.94 -19.47
CA LEU A 48 22.90 -11.13 -20.19
C LEU A 48 23.01 -10.94 -21.70
N LYS A 49 22.58 -9.79 -22.25
CA LYS A 49 22.74 -9.48 -23.68
C LYS A 49 24.20 -9.44 -24.14
N MET A 50 25.13 -9.10 -23.25
CA MET A 50 26.57 -9.12 -23.58
C MET A 50 27.13 -10.54 -23.57
N GLY A 51 26.62 -11.43 -22.70
CA GLY A 51 26.93 -12.86 -22.71
C GLY A 51 26.32 -13.61 -23.90
N ASP A 52 25.08 -13.30 -24.28
CA ASP A 52 24.35 -13.89 -25.43
C ASP A 52 24.97 -13.51 -26.79
N ARG A 53 25.73 -12.40 -26.85
CA ARG A 53 26.49 -12.05 -28.06
C ARG A 53 27.72 -12.93 -28.26
N GLN A 54 28.08 -13.77 -27.28
CA GLN A 54 29.27 -14.60 -27.29
C GLN A 54 28.95 -16.09 -27.54
N ASP A 55 27.74 -16.57 -27.27
CA ASP A 55 27.35 -17.97 -27.50
C ASP A 55 25.85 -18.12 -27.86
N SER A 56 25.58 -19.05 -28.78
CA SER A 56 24.29 -19.66 -29.17
C SER A 56 23.42 -19.02 -30.27
N LEU A 57 23.34 -19.77 -31.39
CA LEU A 57 22.47 -19.60 -32.55
C LEU A 57 21.14 -20.38 -32.45
N ASP A 58 20.81 -21.01 -31.30
CA ASP A 58 19.74 -22.02 -31.22
C ASP A 58 18.80 -21.96 -30.00
N ASP A 59 18.86 -20.94 -29.13
CA ASP A 59 17.96 -20.89 -27.97
C ASP A 59 16.62 -20.19 -28.26
N PRO A 60 15.47 -20.79 -27.86
CA PRO A 60 14.15 -20.22 -28.08
C PRO A 60 14.01 -18.89 -27.32
N PRO A 61 13.25 -17.91 -27.87
CA PRO A 61 13.12 -16.61 -27.24
C PRO A 61 12.57 -16.79 -25.82
N LEU A 62 13.33 -16.31 -24.83
CA LEU A 62 12.87 -16.25 -23.45
C LEU A 62 11.61 -15.37 -23.40
N CYS A 63 10.45 -16.01 -23.43
CA CYS A 63 9.14 -15.41 -23.24
C CYS A 63 8.95 -14.98 -21.78
N VAL A 64 9.85 -14.17 -21.25
CA VAL A 64 9.73 -13.58 -19.92
C VAL A 64 9.52 -12.10 -20.12
N SER A 65 8.24 -11.69 -20.14
CA SER A 65 7.68 -10.33 -20.00
C SER A 65 8.71 -9.20 -19.78
N ASP A 66 9.50 -8.92 -20.82
CA ASP A 66 10.80 -8.26 -20.70
C ASP A 66 10.66 -6.71 -20.77
N SER A 67 9.42 -6.23 -20.69
CA SER A 67 9.01 -4.83 -20.82
C SER A 67 8.52 -4.22 -19.51
N ASN A 68 8.56 -4.96 -18.39
CA ASN A 68 8.07 -4.49 -17.10
C ASN A 68 9.06 -3.51 -16.43
N LYS A 69 9.12 -2.29 -16.95
CA LYS A 69 9.67 -1.16 -16.21
C LYS A 69 8.87 -1.02 -14.91
N MET A 70 9.51 -1.21 -13.77
CA MET A 70 8.89 -1.15 -12.44
C MET A 70 8.75 0.31 -11.97
N PHE A 71 9.58 1.22 -12.48
CA PHE A 71 9.44 2.66 -12.28
C PHE A 71 8.60 3.30 -13.41
N THR A 72 7.29 3.06 -13.38
CA THR A 72 6.33 3.76 -14.24
C THR A 72 5.51 4.77 -13.45
N LEU A 73 4.95 5.76 -14.14
CA LEU A 73 4.02 6.71 -13.52
C LEU A 73 2.81 5.99 -12.90
N GLU A 74 2.33 4.90 -13.52
CA GLU A 74 1.26 4.08 -12.97
C GLU A 74 1.68 3.40 -11.67
N SER A 75 2.90 2.85 -11.60
CA SER A 75 3.45 2.28 -10.36
C SER A 75 3.60 3.35 -9.27
N LEU A 76 4.10 4.55 -9.58
CA LEU A 76 4.18 5.64 -8.60
C LEU A 76 2.79 6.09 -8.14
N ARG A 77 1.82 6.18 -9.06
CA ARG A 77 0.44 6.54 -8.74
C ARG A 77 -0.21 5.50 -7.83
N ALA A 78 0.01 4.22 -8.10
CA ALA A 78 -0.47 3.13 -7.27
C ALA A 78 0.16 3.15 -5.87
N VAL A 79 1.48 3.38 -5.78
CA VAL A 79 2.20 3.53 -4.49
C VAL A 79 1.66 4.73 -3.71
N TRP A 80 1.52 5.89 -4.34
CA TRP A 80 0.96 7.08 -3.72
C TRP A 80 -0.47 6.85 -3.21
N HIS A 81 -1.30 6.19 -4.03
CA HIS A 81 -2.66 5.83 -3.68
C HIS A 81 -2.70 4.88 -2.48
N GLY A 82 -1.88 3.82 -2.49
CA GLY A 82 -1.77 2.86 -1.39
C GLY A 82 -1.34 3.53 -0.08
N GLN A 83 -0.29 4.37 -0.13
CA GLN A 83 0.19 5.07 1.07
C GLN A 83 -0.84 6.06 1.63
N LYS A 84 -1.59 6.76 0.76
CA LYS A 84 -2.69 7.62 1.20
C LYS A 84 -3.79 6.81 1.88
N LEU A 85 -4.16 5.66 1.32
CA LEU A 85 -5.14 4.76 1.93
C LEU A 85 -4.65 4.23 3.28
N ASP A 86 -3.37 3.86 3.41
CA ASP A 86 -2.79 3.36 4.66
C ASP A 86 -2.83 4.37 5.81
N ILE A 87 -2.63 5.65 5.51
CA ILE A 87 -2.76 6.72 6.54
C ILE A 87 -4.21 6.89 6.99
N LEU A 88 -5.15 6.75 6.05
CA LEU A 88 -6.58 6.87 6.31
C LEU A 88 -7.19 5.59 6.91
N LYS A 89 -6.43 4.49 7.00
CA LYS A 89 -6.89 3.26 7.67
C LYS A 89 -7.19 3.57 9.13
N SER A 90 -8.44 3.36 9.51
CA SER A 90 -8.93 3.40 10.88
C SER A 90 -8.40 2.22 11.70
N ALA A 91 -8.29 1.04 11.08
CA ALA A 91 -7.73 -0.16 11.70
C ALA A 91 -6.19 -0.12 11.69
N ARG A 92 -5.57 -0.12 12.88
CA ARG A 92 -4.11 -0.16 13.05
C ARG A 92 -3.73 -1.12 14.18
N LEU A 93 -2.58 -1.77 14.04
CA LEU A 93 -2.08 -2.72 15.02
C LEU A 93 -1.80 -2.02 16.36
N GLY A 94 -2.24 -2.60 17.47
CA GLY A 94 -2.13 -2.01 18.81
C GLY A 94 -3.13 -0.89 19.11
N GLN A 95 -3.98 -0.51 18.16
CA GLN A 95 -5.11 0.40 18.38
C GLN A 95 -6.41 -0.40 18.58
N ALA A 96 -7.45 0.27 19.10
CA ALA A 96 -8.77 -0.34 19.21
C ALA A 96 -9.29 -0.76 17.83
N ALA A 97 -9.82 -1.99 17.75
CA ALA A 97 -10.41 -2.51 16.53
C ALA A 97 -11.68 -1.73 16.16
N PRO A 98 -11.86 -1.28 14.90
CA PRO A 98 -13.08 -0.60 14.50
C PRO A 98 -14.31 -1.48 14.67
N ASN A 99 -15.34 -0.95 15.36
CA ASN A 99 -16.60 -1.67 15.58
C ASN A 99 -17.60 -1.42 14.44
N THR A 100 -17.26 -1.86 13.23
CA THR A 100 -18.09 -1.63 12.04
C THR A 100 -19.31 -2.55 12.01
N GLU A 101 -20.35 -2.12 11.29
CA GLU A 101 -21.58 -2.89 11.10
C GLU A 101 -21.39 -4.02 10.09
N VAL A 102 -21.97 -5.18 10.38
CA VAL A 102 -21.99 -6.38 9.55
C VAL A 102 -23.37 -7.02 9.62
N VAL A 103 -23.71 -7.86 8.63
CA VAL A 103 -24.99 -8.59 8.61
C VAL A 103 -24.72 -10.07 8.83
N LEU A 104 -25.35 -10.64 9.85
CA LEU A 104 -25.28 -12.07 10.11
C LEU A 104 -26.17 -12.80 9.09
N VAL A 105 -25.58 -13.63 8.23
CA VAL A 105 -26.29 -14.29 7.13
C VAL A 105 -27.44 -15.18 7.63
N GLN A 106 -27.22 -15.89 8.73
CA GLN A 106 -28.18 -16.85 9.27
C GLN A 106 -29.43 -16.19 9.85
N GLU A 107 -29.29 -15.02 10.48
CA GLU A 107 -30.38 -14.31 11.16
C GLU A 107 -30.89 -13.09 10.36
N ARG A 108 -30.26 -12.77 9.23
CA ARG A 108 -30.46 -11.53 8.45
C ARG A 108 -30.46 -10.27 9.35
N ARG A 109 -29.68 -10.32 10.41
CA ARG A 109 -29.64 -9.28 11.44
C ARG A 109 -28.38 -8.44 11.30
N GLN A 110 -28.53 -7.13 11.40
CA GLN A 110 -27.41 -6.21 11.49
C GLN A 110 -26.83 -6.26 12.92
N VAL A 111 -25.54 -6.53 13.00
CA VAL A 111 -24.76 -6.58 14.23
C VAL A 111 -23.46 -5.82 14.01
N ARG A 112 -22.67 -5.56 15.05
CA ARG A 112 -21.32 -5.03 14.88
C ARG A 112 -20.27 -6.11 15.09
N ILE A 113 -19.09 -5.91 14.50
CA ILE A 113 -18.00 -6.91 14.55
C ILE A 113 -17.66 -7.32 15.99
N LEU A 114 -17.59 -6.37 16.92
CA LEU A 114 -17.23 -6.68 18.31
C LEU A 114 -18.33 -7.41 19.07
N ASP A 115 -19.59 -7.35 18.61
CA ASP A 115 -20.69 -8.13 19.20
C ASP A 115 -20.52 -9.63 18.95
N CYS A 116 -19.70 -10.02 17.96
CA CYS A 116 -19.34 -11.41 17.68
C CYS A 116 -18.25 -11.96 18.62
N MET A 117 -17.65 -11.13 19.47
CA MET A 117 -16.62 -11.57 20.42
C MET A 117 -17.24 -12.38 21.57
N LYS A 118 -16.53 -13.43 22.02
CA LYS A 118 -16.94 -14.25 23.18
C LYS A 118 -15.99 -14.03 24.35
N GLY A 119 -16.31 -13.07 25.20
CA GLY A 119 -15.47 -12.66 26.33
C GLY A 119 -14.07 -12.26 25.86
N ASN A 120 -13.03 -12.81 26.49
CA ASN A 120 -11.62 -12.50 26.18
C ASN A 120 -11.01 -13.40 25.09
N ARG A 121 -11.82 -14.20 24.37
CA ARG A 121 -11.29 -15.04 23.29
C ARG A 121 -10.93 -14.18 22.08
N PRO A 122 -9.75 -14.38 21.46
CA PRO A 122 -9.41 -13.70 20.22
C PRO A 122 -10.45 -13.97 19.13
N LEU A 123 -10.91 -12.91 18.46
CA LEU A 123 -11.78 -12.99 17.28
C LEU A 123 -10.91 -12.86 16.02
N ILE A 124 -10.95 -13.88 15.16
CA ILE A 124 -10.23 -13.91 13.89
C ILE A 124 -11.21 -13.56 12.76
N LEU A 125 -10.87 -12.56 11.95
CA LEU A 125 -11.68 -12.11 10.82
C LEU A 125 -11.00 -12.51 9.51
N ASN A 126 -11.76 -13.12 8.60
CA ASN A 126 -11.33 -13.43 7.24
C ASN A 126 -12.33 -12.79 6.27
N PHE A 127 -11.87 -11.77 5.54
CA PHE A 127 -12.68 -11.07 4.55
C PHE A 127 -12.39 -11.66 3.17
N GLY A 128 -13.45 -11.97 2.43
CA GLY A 128 -13.34 -12.50 1.07
C GLY A 128 -14.63 -12.27 0.28
N SER A 129 -14.53 -12.44 -1.03
CA SER A 129 -15.65 -12.39 -1.97
C SER A 129 -15.51 -13.53 -2.97
N CYS A 130 -16.63 -14.13 -3.38
CA CYS A 130 -16.63 -15.00 -4.55
C CYS A 130 -16.55 -14.11 -5.80
N SER A 131 -15.46 -14.23 -6.55
CA SER A 131 -15.36 -13.70 -7.91
C SER A 131 -15.88 -14.72 -8.91
#